data_AF-A0AAD4JKB0-F1
#
_entry.id   AF-A0AAD4JKB0-F1
#
_cell.length_a   1.000
_cell.length_b   1.000
_cell.length_c   1.000
_cell.angle_alpha   90.00
_cell.angle_beta   90.00
_cell.angle_gamma   90.00
#
_symmetry.space_group_name_H-M   'P 1'
#
loop_
_entity.id
_entity.type
_entity.pdbx_description
1 polymer ?
#
loop_
_entity_poly.entity_id
_entity_poly.type
_entity_poly.pdbx_seq_one_letter_code
_entity_poly.pdbx_strand_id
1 'polypeptide(L)'
;MQSDTFAIYIHHGGRFVNLGSGRIYEGGQIESKHDLDADRFGFLDLENEVKNLGYITWKILAYKVSKTVVYKGLNGDRVVLDMLSHLSQRCKIISIFVDDGKKVELDGIEDSGNHIVNAEVTNLSANEKREQVREVAREIDIEIQVQGKFNEGFDDNSSEEL
;
A
#
# COMPACT_ATOMS: atom_id res chain seq x y z
N MET A 1 -33.12 3.98 11.44
CA MET A 1 -32.36 3.22 10.42
C MET A 1 -31.09 2.75 11.09
N GLN A 2 -30.88 1.44 11.24
CA GLN A 2 -29.55 0.94 11.60
C GLN A 2 -28.66 1.23 10.39
N SER A 3 -27.54 1.92 10.60
CA SER A 3 -26.54 2.08 9.55
C SER A 3 -25.94 0.69 9.30
N ASP A 4 -25.96 0.23 8.05
CA ASP A 4 -25.24 -0.97 7.61
C ASP A 4 -23.76 -0.65 7.44
N THR A 5 -23.18 -0.13 8.53
CA THR A 5 -21.76 0.14 8.62
C THR A 5 -21.00 -1.12 8.96
N PHE A 6 -19.77 -1.20 8.45
CA PHE A 6 -18.82 -2.27 8.69
C PHE A 6 -17.40 -1.71 8.89
N ALA A 7 -16.48 -2.60 9.24
CA ALA A 7 -15.06 -2.29 9.36
C ALA A 7 -14.23 -3.21 8.46
N ILE A 8 -13.13 -2.68 7.94
CA ILE A 8 -12.09 -3.47 7.28
C ILE A 8 -10.82 -3.48 8.12
N TYR A 9 -10.15 -4.62 8.11
CA TYR A 9 -8.83 -4.84 8.70
C TYR A 9 -7.89 -5.14 7.56
N ILE A 10 -7.02 -4.20 7.23
CA ILE A 10 -6.07 -4.28 6.13
C ILE A 10 -4.76 -4.84 6.67
N HIS A 11 -4.51 -6.11 6.36
CA HIS A 11 -3.24 -6.78 6.59
C HIS A 11 -2.28 -6.41 5.46
N HIS A 12 -1.15 -5.81 5.79
CA HIS A 12 -0.21 -5.29 4.79
C HIS A 12 1.25 -5.38 5.26
N GLY A 13 2.20 -5.32 4.33
CA GLY A 13 3.64 -5.49 4.62
C GLY A 13 4.07 -6.94 4.89
N GLY A 14 3.13 -7.88 4.86
CA GLY A 14 3.39 -9.31 4.84
C GLY A 14 3.32 -9.89 3.43
N ARG A 15 3.22 -11.21 3.33
CA ARG A 15 3.10 -11.93 2.05
C ARG A 15 2.31 -13.21 2.14
N PHE A 16 1.73 -13.67 1.03
CA PHE A 16 1.17 -15.01 0.96
C PHE A 16 2.26 -16.07 0.81
N VAL A 17 2.21 -17.09 1.65
CA VAL A 17 3.05 -18.29 1.54
C VAL A 17 2.18 -19.53 1.34
N ASN A 18 2.67 -20.49 0.57
CA ASN A 18 1.99 -21.78 0.40
C ASN A 18 2.29 -22.66 1.63
N LEU A 19 1.23 -23.14 2.29
CA LEU A 19 1.32 -24.09 3.40
C LEU A 19 0.52 -25.34 3.04
N GLY A 20 1.22 -26.39 2.61
CA GLY A 20 0.60 -27.61 2.10
C GLY A 20 -0.28 -27.33 0.88
N SER A 21 -1.57 -27.67 0.98
CA SER A 21 -2.57 -27.40 -0.07
C SER A 21 -3.25 -26.02 0.04
N GLY A 22 -2.89 -25.21 1.04
CA GLY A 22 -3.47 -23.90 1.29
C GLY A 22 -2.48 -22.75 1.11
N ARG A 23 -2.99 -21.52 1.23
CA ARG A 23 -2.18 -20.31 1.39
C ARG A 23 -2.50 -19.67 2.73
N ILE A 24 -1.47 -19.16 3.39
CA ILE A 24 -1.60 -18.32 4.58
C ILE A 24 -0.89 -16.99 4.33
N TYR A 25 -1.29 -15.96 5.04
CA TYR A 25 -0.63 -14.67 5.01
C TYR A 25 0.30 -14.56 6.22
N GLU A 26 1.59 -14.33 6.00
CA GLU A 26 2.61 -14.27 7.05
C GLU A 26 3.25 -12.88 7.14
N GLY A 27 3.50 -12.45 8.38
CA GLY A 27 4.15 -11.17 8.70
C GLY A 27 3.24 -9.96 8.51
N GLY A 28 3.87 -8.79 8.41
CA GLY A 28 3.20 -7.52 8.22
C GLY A 28 2.57 -6.92 9.48
N GLN A 29 1.74 -5.92 9.26
CA GLN A 29 0.97 -5.20 10.26
C GLN A 29 -0.49 -5.07 9.84
N ILE A 30 -1.34 -4.56 10.74
CA ILE A 30 -2.78 -4.46 10.54
C ILE A 30 -3.21 -3.02 10.77
N GLU A 31 -3.88 -2.45 9.78
CA GLU A 31 -4.55 -1.15 9.87
C GLU A 31 -6.05 -1.34 9.78
N SER A 32 -6.81 -0.60 10.58
CA SER A 32 -8.27 -0.76 10.66
C SER A 32 -8.99 0.50 10.24
N LYS A 33 -10.01 0.36 9.38
CA LYS A 33 -10.95 1.42 9.04
C LYS A 33 -12.36 1.03 9.45
N HIS A 34 -13.02 1.94 10.17
CA HIS A 34 -14.35 1.75 10.75
C HIS A 34 -15.39 2.62 10.05
N ASP A 35 -16.66 2.37 10.38
CA ASP A 35 -17.81 3.17 9.96
C ASP A 35 -17.98 3.31 8.44
N LEU A 36 -17.55 2.29 7.69
CA LEU A 36 -17.71 2.21 6.24
C LEU A 36 -19.15 1.84 5.89
N ASP A 37 -19.77 2.57 4.97
CA ASP A 37 -21.13 2.31 4.49
C ASP A 37 -21.13 1.21 3.41
N ALA A 38 -21.69 0.04 3.71
CA ALA A 38 -21.68 -1.10 2.79
C ALA A 38 -22.40 -0.81 1.47
N ASP A 39 -23.42 0.05 1.45
CA ASP A 39 -24.18 0.36 0.23
C ASP A 39 -23.43 1.30 -0.71
N ARG A 40 -22.40 1.98 -0.20
CA ARG A 40 -21.59 2.97 -0.96
C ARG A 40 -20.15 2.52 -1.17
N PHE A 41 -19.75 1.40 -0.58
CA PHE A 41 -18.37 0.94 -0.63
C PHE A 41 -18.08 0.13 -1.90
N GLY A 42 -17.34 0.73 -2.83
CA GLY A 42 -16.87 0.11 -4.06
C GLY A 42 -15.40 -0.33 -3.99
N PHE A 43 -14.92 -0.87 -5.11
CA PHE A 43 -13.51 -1.23 -5.27
C PHE A 43 -12.59 0.00 -5.21
N LEU A 44 -13.02 1.12 -5.79
CA LEU A 44 -12.24 2.37 -5.74
C LEU A 44 -12.04 2.87 -4.31
N ASP A 45 -13.06 2.77 -3.44
CA ASP A 45 -12.93 3.15 -2.03
C ASP A 45 -11.89 2.26 -1.33
N LEU A 46 -11.92 0.96 -1.61
CA LEU A 46 -10.91 0.04 -1.08
C LEU A 46 -9.50 0.38 -1.57
N GLU A 47 -9.33 0.66 -2.87
CA GLU A 47 -8.03 1.07 -3.42
C GLU A 47 -7.53 2.36 -2.76
N ASN A 48 -8.42 3.32 -2.50
CA ASN A 48 -8.09 4.55 -1.81
C ASN A 48 -7.62 4.30 -0.37
N GLU A 49 -8.29 3.42 0.37
CA GLU A 49 -7.85 3.04 1.72
C GLU A 49 -6.46 2.38 1.70
N VAL A 50 -6.17 1.54 0.71
CA VAL A 50 -4.82 0.95 0.56
C VAL A 50 -3.77 2.00 0.16
N LYS A 51 -4.11 2.93 -0.74
CA LYS A 51 -3.23 4.05 -1.12
C LYS A 51 -2.95 4.99 0.03
N ASN A 52 -3.92 5.24 0.92
CA ASN A 52 -3.75 6.04 2.13
C ASN A 52 -2.71 5.44 3.10
N LEU A 53 -2.46 4.12 3.02
CA LEU A 53 -1.37 3.47 3.76
C LEU A 53 0.01 3.65 3.11
N GLY A 54 0.10 4.42 2.02
CA GLY A 54 1.32 4.73 1.28
C GLY A 54 1.59 3.81 0.08
N TYR A 55 0.69 2.86 -0.24
CA TYR A 55 0.89 1.95 -1.36
C TYR A 55 0.61 2.62 -2.70
N ILE A 56 1.56 2.54 -3.62
CA ILE A 56 1.38 3.01 -5.01
C ILE A 56 0.93 1.89 -5.94
N THR A 57 1.33 0.65 -5.65
CA THR A 57 0.97 -0.55 -6.43
C THR A 57 0.95 -1.76 -5.51
N TRP A 58 0.23 -2.80 -5.92
CA TRP A 58 0.20 -4.11 -5.28
C TRP A 58 -0.06 -5.19 -6.33
N LYS A 59 0.43 -6.41 -6.07
CA LYS A 59 0.18 -7.56 -6.95
C LYS A 59 -1.11 -8.27 -6.59
N ILE A 60 -1.40 -8.39 -5.30
CA ILE A 60 -2.58 -9.09 -4.80
C ILE A 60 -3.27 -8.21 -3.79
N LEU A 61 -4.55 -7.98 -4.03
CA LEU A 61 -5.51 -7.52 -3.06
C LEU A 61 -6.52 -8.64 -2.88
N ALA A 62 -6.73 -9.13 -1.67
CA ALA A 62 -7.63 -10.25 -1.41
C ALA A 62 -8.40 -10.08 -0.12
N TYR A 63 -9.58 -10.68 -0.01
CA TYR A 63 -10.27 -10.83 1.27
C TYR A 63 -10.31 -12.28 1.72
N LYS A 64 -10.35 -12.50 3.03
CA LYS A 64 -10.59 -13.83 3.60
C LYS A 64 -12.08 -14.09 3.71
N VAL A 65 -12.56 -15.16 3.08
CA VAL A 65 -13.96 -15.57 3.18
C VAL A 65 -14.22 -16.05 4.61
N SER A 66 -15.23 -15.45 5.25
CA SER A 66 -15.54 -15.68 6.68
C SER A 66 -15.67 -17.17 7.01
N LYS A 67 -15.06 -17.59 8.12
CA LYS A 67 -15.04 -18.98 8.61
C LYS A 67 -14.40 -20.01 7.67
N THR A 68 -13.66 -19.57 6.65
CA THR A 68 -12.91 -20.46 5.76
C THR A 68 -11.42 -20.14 5.77
N VAL A 69 -10.63 -20.99 5.12
CA VAL A 69 -9.22 -20.77 4.80
C VAL A 69 -9.02 -20.18 3.40
N VAL A 70 -10.12 -19.80 2.73
CA VAL A 70 -10.10 -19.34 1.35
C VAL A 70 -9.92 -17.84 1.28
N TYR A 71 -9.01 -17.42 0.41
CA TYR A 71 -8.79 -16.02 0.03
C TYR A 71 -9.30 -15.82 -1.39
N LYS A 72 -10.04 -14.74 -1.62
CA LYS A 72 -10.51 -14.36 -2.96
C LYS A 72 -9.87 -13.03 -3.36
N GLY A 73 -9.33 -12.98 -4.57
CA GLY A 73 -8.72 -11.77 -5.14
C GLY A 73 -9.78 -10.73 -5.49
N LEU A 74 -9.54 -9.48 -5.09
CA LEU A 74 -10.37 -8.32 -5.33
C LEU A 74 -9.83 -7.58 -6.57
N ASN A 75 -10.65 -7.48 -7.60
CA ASN A 75 -10.28 -6.89 -8.89
C ASN A 75 -11.42 -6.08 -9.53
N GLY A 76 -12.38 -5.62 -8.72
CA GLY A 76 -13.51 -4.81 -9.17
C GLY A 76 -14.76 -4.97 -8.30
N ASP A 77 -15.76 -4.12 -8.56
CA ASP A 77 -16.95 -3.96 -7.72
C ASP A 77 -17.76 -5.24 -7.55
N ARG A 78 -17.82 -6.10 -8.59
CA ARG A 78 -18.56 -7.35 -8.50
C ARG A 78 -18.04 -8.24 -7.36
N VAL A 79 -16.72 -8.27 -7.15
CA VAL A 79 -16.10 -9.06 -6.08
C VAL A 79 -16.25 -8.36 -4.73
N VAL A 80 -16.25 -7.03 -4.71
CA VAL A 80 -16.54 -6.25 -3.49
C VAL A 80 -17.97 -6.51 -3.03
N LEU A 81 -18.96 -6.53 -3.92
CA LEU A 81 -20.34 -6.87 -3.58
C LEU A 81 -20.46 -8.31 -3.03
N ASP A 82 -19.76 -9.28 -3.65
CA ASP A 82 -19.68 -10.66 -3.12
C ASP A 82 -19.04 -10.70 -1.72
N MET A 83 -17.97 -9.94 -1.50
CA MET A 83 -17.32 -9.77 -0.20
C MET A 83 -18.29 -9.18 0.85
N LEU A 84 -19.00 -8.10 0.50
CA LEU A 84 -19.97 -7.44 1.37
C LEU A 84 -21.18 -8.33 1.67
N SER A 85 -21.57 -9.24 0.76
CA SER A 85 -22.64 -10.22 1.00
C SER A 85 -22.36 -11.18 2.16
N HIS A 86 -21.09 -11.28 2.59
CA HIS A 86 -20.69 -12.07 3.75
C HIS A 86 -20.84 -11.33 5.09
N LEU A 87 -21.20 -10.04 5.07
CA LEU A 87 -21.55 -9.30 6.27
C LEU A 87 -22.84 -9.86 6.88
N SER A 88 -22.90 -9.88 8.21
CA SER A 88 -24.09 -10.28 8.96
C SER A 88 -24.26 -9.41 10.19
N GLN A 89 -25.45 -9.42 10.79
CA GLN A 89 -25.71 -8.67 12.04
C GLN A 89 -24.71 -8.98 13.17
N ARG A 90 -24.06 -10.17 13.14
CA ARG A 90 -23.07 -10.59 14.14
C ARG A 90 -21.62 -10.46 13.68
N CYS A 91 -21.38 -10.21 12.40
CA CYS A 91 -20.03 -10.11 11.83
C CYS A 91 -20.02 -8.96 10.81
N LYS A 92 -19.50 -7.82 11.27
CA LYS A 92 -19.38 -6.58 10.50
C LYS A 92 -17.93 -6.24 10.19
N ILE A 93 -17.06 -7.26 10.13
CA ILE A 93 -15.62 -7.10 9.94
C ILE A 93 -15.18 -7.94 8.75
N ILE A 94 -14.41 -7.33 7.86
CA ILE A 94 -13.77 -8.00 6.72
C ILE A 94 -12.26 -7.82 6.82
N SER A 95 -11.52 -8.93 6.65
CA SER A 95 -10.05 -8.87 6.56
C SER A 95 -9.61 -8.81 5.11
N ILE A 96 -8.88 -7.75 4.77
CA ILE A 96 -8.25 -7.49 3.49
C ILE A 96 -6.75 -7.76 3.59
N PHE A 97 -6.13 -8.28 2.55
CA PHE A 97 -4.74 -8.67 2.51
C PHE A 97 -4.08 -8.07 1.28
N VAL A 98 -3.01 -7.30 1.51
CA VAL A 98 -2.18 -6.67 0.48
C VAL A 98 -0.87 -7.46 0.39
N ASP A 99 -0.56 -8.00 -0.79
CA ASP A 99 0.71 -8.72 -1.04
C ASP A 99 1.49 -8.07 -2.17
N ASP A 100 2.82 -8.11 -2.04
CA ASP A 100 3.79 -7.55 -2.99
C ASP A 100 3.45 -6.08 -3.33
N GLY A 101 3.14 -5.31 -2.28
CA GLY A 101 2.82 -3.91 -2.36
C GLY A 101 4.08 -3.03 -2.34
N LYS A 102 4.20 -2.11 -3.28
CA LYS A 102 5.22 -1.05 -3.22
C LYS A 102 4.67 0.13 -2.44
N LYS A 103 5.36 0.49 -1.37
CA LYS A 103 5.00 1.59 -0.48
C LYS A 103 6.01 2.73 -0.61
N VAL A 104 5.54 3.96 -0.62
CA VAL A 104 6.36 5.15 -0.40
C VAL A 104 6.27 5.51 1.07
N GLU A 105 7.40 5.49 1.77
CA GLU A 105 7.48 5.99 3.14
C GLU A 105 7.77 7.50 3.05
N LEU A 106 6.78 8.31 3.45
CA LEU A 106 6.96 9.74 3.66
C LEU A 106 7.35 9.93 5.13
N ASP A 107 8.64 9.84 5.42
CA ASP A 107 9.13 10.15 6.75
C ASP A 107 9.00 11.66 7.04
N GLY A 108 8.22 12.00 8.07
CA GLY A 108 8.31 13.29 8.78
C GLY A 108 7.57 14.49 8.17
N ILE A 109 6.26 14.41 7.94
CA ILE A 109 5.44 15.59 7.66
C ILE A 109 4.75 16.06 8.96
N GLU A 110 5.40 16.95 9.69
CA GLU A 110 4.69 17.91 10.53
C GLU A 110 4.19 19.05 9.63
N ASP A 111 2.89 19.34 9.73
CA ASP A 111 2.19 20.38 8.98
C ASP A 111 2.77 21.76 9.32
N SER A 112 3.69 22.23 8.49
CA SER A 112 4.19 23.61 8.51
C SER A 112 4.55 24.00 7.08
N GLY A 113 3.63 24.74 6.47
CA GLY A 113 3.64 25.13 5.06
C GLY A 113 5.01 25.60 4.55
N ASN A 114 5.67 24.73 3.79
CA ASN A 114 6.44 25.04 2.59
C ASN A 114 6.94 23.71 1.99
N HIS A 115 6.37 23.33 0.85
CA HIS A 115 6.57 22.02 0.23
C HIS A 115 7.93 21.94 -0.47
N ILE A 116 8.89 21.24 0.15
CA ILE A 116 10.00 20.58 -0.55
C ILE A 116 9.93 19.10 -0.18
N VAL A 117 9.54 18.27 -1.14
CA VAL A 117 9.41 16.81 -0.98
C VAL A 117 10.77 16.15 -1.20
N ASN A 118 11.36 15.60 -0.13
CA ASN A 118 12.46 14.63 -0.25
C ASN A 118 11.86 13.22 -0.24
N ALA A 119 11.69 12.62 -1.41
CA ALA A 119 11.23 11.25 -1.54
C ALA A 119 12.44 10.30 -1.59
N GLU A 120 12.73 9.58 -0.51
CA GLU A 120 13.68 8.48 -0.55
C GLU A 120 12.97 7.16 -0.86
N VAL A 121 13.07 6.73 -2.12
CA VAL A 121 12.59 5.40 -2.54
C VAL A 121 13.71 4.39 -2.30
N THR A 122 13.56 3.52 -1.31
CA THR A 122 14.46 2.37 -1.10
C THR A 122 14.04 1.23 -2.04
N ASN A 123 15.04 0.61 -2.71
CA ASN A 123 14.93 -0.56 -3.62
C ASN A 123 14.73 -0.35 -5.14
N LEU A 124 15.21 0.74 -5.73
CA LEU A 124 15.32 0.86 -7.20
C LEU A 124 16.69 1.42 -7.62
N SER A 125 17.15 1.06 -8.83
CA SER A 125 18.35 1.67 -9.40
C SER A 125 18.11 3.17 -9.65
N ALA A 126 19.15 4.01 -9.61
CA ALA A 126 19.01 5.46 -9.68
C ALA A 126 18.27 5.98 -10.93
N ASN A 127 18.24 5.20 -12.01
CA ASN A 127 17.55 5.56 -13.25
C ASN A 127 16.03 5.32 -13.17
N GLU A 128 15.59 4.23 -12.57
CA GLU A 128 14.16 3.93 -12.37
C GLU A 128 13.50 4.93 -11.42
N LYS A 129 14.27 5.45 -10.44
CA LYS A 129 13.83 6.51 -9.52
C LYS A 129 13.47 7.81 -10.24
N ARG A 130 14.26 8.19 -11.25
CA ARG A 130 14.08 9.47 -11.96
C ARG A 130 12.86 9.46 -12.88
N GLU A 131 12.54 8.30 -13.46
CA GLU A 131 11.42 8.16 -14.38
C GLU A 131 10.08 8.17 -13.64
N GLN A 132 9.99 7.46 -12.52
CA GLN A 132 8.77 7.44 -11.69
C GLN A 132 8.49 8.78 -11.01
N VAL A 133 9.51 9.48 -10.50
CA VAL A 133 9.34 10.84 -9.95
C VAL A 133 8.83 11.81 -11.01
N ARG A 134 9.27 11.65 -12.28
CA ARG A 134 8.80 12.49 -13.39
C ARG A 134 7.37 12.19 -13.81
N GLU A 135 6.94 10.93 -13.78
CA GLU A 135 5.54 10.58 -14.07
C GLU A 135 4.60 11.13 -13.00
N VAL A 136 4.92 10.95 -11.72
CA VAL A 136 4.13 11.49 -10.60
C VAL A 136 4.06 13.03 -10.65
N ALA A 137 5.17 13.70 -10.99
CA ALA A 137 5.18 15.16 -11.14
C ALA A 137 4.27 15.67 -12.27
N ARG A 138 4.16 14.93 -13.38
CA ARG A 138 3.29 15.29 -14.51
C ARG A 138 1.82 15.10 -14.21
N GLU A 139 1.47 14.12 -13.39
CA GLU A 139 0.05 13.82 -13.07
C GLU A 139 -0.53 14.81 -12.03
N ILE A 140 0.33 15.47 -11.25
CA ILE A 140 -0.05 16.38 -10.15
C ILE A 140 0.22 17.86 -10.49
N ASP A 141 0.78 18.17 -11.67
CA ASP A 141 1.12 19.54 -12.12
C ASP A 141 2.03 20.32 -11.13
N ILE A 142 3.07 19.64 -10.61
CA ILE A 142 4.05 20.21 -9.67
C ILE A 142 5.42 20.33 -10.36
N GLU A 143 6.01 21.53 -10.36
CA GLU A 143 7.37 21.78 -10.83
C GLU A 143 8.39 21.31 -9.78
N ILE A 144 8.87 20.07 -9.90
CA ILE A 144 9.83 19.49 -8.94
C ILE A 144 11.27 19.84 -9.35
N GLN A 145 11.96 20.65 -8.55
CA GLN A 145 13.42 20.79 -8.61
C GLN A 145 14.10 19.64 -7.86
N VAL A 146 14.63 18.66 -8.61
CA VAL A 146 15.42 17.58 -8.02
C VAL A 146 16.84 18.08 -7.70
N GLN A 147 17.11 18.41 -6.45
CA GLN A 147 18.48 18.64 -5.98
C GLN A 147 19.12 17.30 -5.55
N GLY A 148 20.01 16.77 -6.39
CA GLY A 148 20.85 15.64 -6.01
C GLY A 148 22.05 16.12 -5.19
N LYS A 149 22.12 15.78 -3.91
CA LYS A 149 23.39 15.79 -3.18
C LYS A 149 24.14 14.50 -3.53
N PHE A 150 25.15 14.63 -4.36
CA PHE A 150 26.13 13.58 -4.57
C PHE A 150 27.11 13.63 -3.40
N ASN A 151 27.04 12.64 -2.50
CA ASN A 151 28.19 12.34 -1.65
C ASN A 151 29.23 11.66 -2.55
N GLU A 152 30.13 12.45 -3.13
CA GLU A 152 31.40 11.93 -3.62
C GLU A 152 32.20 11.50 -2.39
N GLY A 153 32.11 10.21 -2.05
CA GLY A 153 33.12 9.57 -1.23
C GLY A 153 34.42 9.61 -2.02
N PHE A 154 35.30 10.56 -1.68
CA PHE A 154 36.69 10.51 -2.07
C PHE A 154 37.33 9.33 -1.34
N ASP A 155 37.41 8.19 -2.02
CA ASP A 155 38.32 7.10 -1.67
C ASP A 155 39.75 7.60 -1.92
N ASP A 156 40.38 8.11 -0.87
CA ASP A 156 41.79 8.47 -0.88
C ASP A 156 42.60 7.18 -0.73
N ASN A 157 42.93 6.54 -1.86
CA ASN A 157 43.76 5.35 -1.90
C ASN A 157 44.79 5.45 -3.02
N SER A 158 45.91 6.09 -2.72
CA SER A 158 47.18 5.83 -3.42
C SER A 158 48.32 5.81 -2.42
N SER A 159 48.56 4.62 -1.88
CA SER A 159 49.88 4.22 -1.38
C SER A 159 50.69 3.65 -2.55
N GLU A 160 52.02 3.65 -2.37
CA GLU A 160 53.06 3.00 -3.19
C GLU A 160 53.55 3.77 -4.43
N GLU A 161 54.84 3.90 -4.73
CA GLU A 161 56.10 3.56 -4.05
C GLU A 161 57.25 4.07 -4.96
N LEU A 162 58.42 4.31 -4.34
CA LEU A 162 59.80 4.44 -4.89
C LEU A 162 60.24 5.75 -5.57
#